data_AF-A0A7S0X3P8-F1
#
_entry.id   AF-A0A7S0X3P8-F1
#
_cell.length_a   1.000
_cell.length_b   1.000
_cell.length_c   1.000
_cell.angle_alpha   90.00
_cell.angle_beta   90.00
_cell.angle_gamma   90.00
#
_symmetry.space_group_name_H-M   'P 1'
#
loop_
_entity.id
_entity.type
_entity.pdbx_description
1 polymer ?
#
loop_
_entity_poly.entity_id
_entity_poly.type
_entity_poly.pdbx_seq_one_letter_code
_entity_poly.pdbx_strand_id
1 'polypeptide(L)'
;EVNRKHSSPQDKWALDDVVMTSEVTHPPKEFEQLRESPAEGVYVYGLYLEGCTWSGRENRLVDSEPKKLYSALPVLYVTGVLQKDKQVLGGFAAPTYRMKRRTNTNFICTFDLRTEDPVTKWVLRGVCLLCTID
;
A
#
# COMPACT_ATOMS: atom_id res chain seq x y z
N GLU A 1 10.73 8.30 -10.39
CA GLU A 1 11.68 8.60 -9.30
C GLU A 1 11.25 9.91 -8.64
N VAL A 2 10.27 9.89 -7.72
CA VAL A 2 9.64 11.13 -7.18
C VAL A 2 9.20 11.04 -5.72
N ASN A 3 9.73 10.09 -4.93
CA ASN A 3 9.29 9.90 -3.54
C ASN A 3 10.26 10.48 -2.50
N ARG A 4 11.34 11.15 -2.90
CA ARG A 4 12.36 11.66 -1.97
C ARG A 4 12.86 13.04 -2.37
N LYS A 5 12.95 13.95 -1.39
CA LYS A 5 13.64 15.23 -1.59
C LYS A 5 15.15 14.99 -1.52
N HIS A 6 15.89 15.38 -2.56
CA HIS A 6 17.35 15.39 -2.54
C HIS A 6 17.82 16.60 -1.71
N SER A 7 17.76 16.49 -0.38
CA SER A 7 17.85 17.67 0.49
C SER A 7 19.24 17.99 1.03
N SER A 8 20.28 17.19 0.79
CA SER A 8 21.62 17.52 1.28
C SER A 8 22.75 16.89 0.45
N PRO A 9 23.85 17.62 0.15
CA PRO A 9 25.08 17.07 -0.43
C PRO A 9 25.76 15.97 0.42
N GLN A 10 25.38 15.88 1.71
CA GLN A 10 25.90 14.90 2.67
C GLN A 10 25.02 13.64 2.76
N ASP A 11 23.76 13.67 2.31
CA ASP A 11 22.87 12.52 2.27
C ASP A 11 23.03 11.76 0.94
N LYS A 12 24.19 11.13 0.75
CA LYS A 12 24.46 10.28 -0.40
C LYS A 12 23.88 8.88 -0.18
N TRP A 13 22.60 8.70 -0.49
CA TRP A 13 22.03 7.37 -0.64
C TRP A 13 22.39 6.85 -2.03
N ALA A 14 22.99 5.66 -2.10
CA ALA A 14 23.08 4.95 -3.38
C ALA A 14 21.67 4.48 -3.75
N LEU A 15 21.27 4.65 -5.01
CA LEU A 15 19.93 4.27 -5.47
C LEU A 15 19.67 2.76 -5.25
N ASP A 16 20.72 1.95 -5.39
CA ASP A 16 20.67 0.50 -5.17
C ASP A 16 20.33 0.13 -3.72
N ASP A 17 20.59 1.02 -2.77
CA ASP A 17 20.27 0.82 -1.36
C ASP A 17 18.85 1.33 -1.00
N VAL A 18 18.12 1.95 -1.94
CA VAL A 18 16.80 2.53 -1.67
C VAL A 18 15.70 1.52 -1.96
N VAL A 19 14.83 1.30 -0.97
CA VAL A 19 13.67 0.41 -1.07
C VAL A 19 12.37 1.17 -0.80
N MET A 20 11.30 0.75 -1.48
CA MET A 20 9.97 1.28 -1.25
C MET A 20 9.37 0.72 0.03
N THR A 21 8.67 1.58 0.77
CA THR A 21 7.83 1.23 1.91
C THR A 21 6.46 1.87 1.75
N SER A 22 5.45 1.21 2.30
CA SER A 22 4.08 1.69 2.24
C SER A 22 3.35 1.40 3.55
N GLU A 23 2.53 2.34 3.99
CA GLU A 23 1.66 2.16 5.16
C GLU A 23 0.28 2.77 4.92
N VAL A 24 -0.77 2.08 5.33
CA VAL A 24 -2.10 2.68 5.34
C VAL A 24 -2.16 3.66 6.50
N THR A 25 -2.61 4.88 6.21
CA THR A 25 -2.73 5.96 7.21
C THR A 25 -3.51 5.49 8.44
N HIS A 26 -3.01 5.83 9.63
CA HIS A 26 -3.67 5.56 10.90
C HIS A 26 -3.73 6.83 11.78
N PRO A 27 -4.91 7.26 12.25
CA PRO A 27 -6.24 6.75 11.87
C PRO A 27 -6.46 6.86 10.35
N PRO A 28 -7.35 6.04 9.77
CA PRO A 28 -7.66 6.06 8.34
C PRO A 28 -8.03 7.46 7.89
N LYS A 29 -7.35 7.95 6.84
CA LYS A 29 -7.66 9.24 6.23
C LYS A 29 -8.30 9.05 4.86
N GLU A 30 -9.29 9.89 4.59
CA GLU A 30 -9.82 10.12 3.24
C GLU A 30 -9.02 11.23 2.55
N PHE A 31 -9.10 11.30 1.22
CA PHE A 31 -8.27 12.25 0.46
C PHE A 31 -8.61 13.71 0.80
N GLU A 32 -9.87 14.02 1.11
CA GLU A 32 -10.35 15.37 1.44
C GLU A 32 -9.74 15.91 2.75
N GLN A 33 -9.25 15.02 3.61
CA GLN A 33 -8.62 15.37 4.88
C GLN A 33 -7.14 15.72 4.71
N LEU A 34 -6.54 15.39 3.56
CA LEU A 34 -5.12 15.61 3.27
C LEU A 34 -4.93 16.94 2.53
N ARG A 35 -4.79 18.02 3.30
CA ARG A 35 -4.59 19.38 2.76
C ARG A 35 -3.14 19.70 2.42
N GLU A 36 -2.21 18.94 2.99
CA GLU A 36 -0.77 19.16 2.84
C GLU A 36 -0.10 17.90 2.32
N SER A 37 0.86 18.09 1.42
CA SER A 37 1.74 17.01 0.96
C SER A 37 2.62 16.52 2.11
N PRO A 38 2.98 15.23 2.16
CA PRO A 38 3.90 14.74 3.16
C PRO A 38 5.28 15.39 2.97
N ALA A 39 6.07 15.46 4.03
CA ALA A 39 7.41 16.04 3.97
C ALA A 39 8.32 15.32 2.95
N GLU A 40 8.12 14.00 2.83
CA GLU A 40 8.76 13.06 1.92
C GLU A 40 7.73 12.01 1.49
N GLY A 41 7.91 11.36 0.34
CA GLY A 41 6.99 10.37 -0.18
C GLY A 41 5.74 10.96 -0.83
N VAL A 42 4.72 10.12 -1.00
CA VAL A 42 3.45 10.47 -1.62
C VAL A 42 2.28 9.79 -0.92
N TYR A 43 1.11 10.44 -0.93
CA TYR A 43 -0.15 9.82 -0.56
C TYR A 43 -0.84 9.28 -1.81
N VAL A 44 -1.30 8.04 -1.76
CA VAL A 44 -2.03 7.35 -2.81
C VAL A 44 -3.44 7.07 -2.30
N TYR A 45 -4.45 7.52 -3.05
CA TYR A 45 -5.86 7.28 -2.77
C TYR A 45 -6.56 6.66 -3.99
N GLY A 46 -7.78 6.17 -3.80
CA GLY A 46 -8.55 5.54 -4.88
C GLY A 46 -8.10 4.12 -5.23
N LEU A 47 -7.44 3.42 -4.30
CA LEU A 47 -7.15 2.00 -4.41
C LEU A 47 -8.30 1.18 -3.81
N TYR A 48 -8.57 0.02 -4.39
CA TYR A 48 -9.60 -0.89 -3.94
C TYR A 48 -9.01 -2.25 -3.57
N LEU A 49 -9.45 -2.83 -2.46
CA LEU A 49 -9.18 -4.20 -2.07
C LEU A 49 -10.19 -5.15 -2.71
N GLU A 50 -9.70 -6.21 -3.32
CA GLU A 50 -10.51 -7.34 -3.79
C GLU A 50 -10.36 -8.53 -2.84
N GLY A 51 -11.47 -9.15 -2.42
CA GLY A 51 -11.47 -10.38 -1.60
C GLY A 51 -11.20 -10.19 -0.11
N CYS A 52 -11.09 -8.94 0.37
CA CYS A 52 -10.97 -8.57 1.77
C CYS A 52 -11.40 -7.12 2.00
N THR A 53 -11.27 -6.63 3.24
CA THR A 53 -11.43 -5.22 3.56
C THR A 53 -10.39 -4.74 4.57
N TRP A 54 -10.26 -3.43 4.70
CA TRP A 54 -9.37 -2.81 5.69
C TRP A 54 -10.16 -2.42 6.93
N SER A 55 -9.77 -2.96 8.09
CA SER A 55 -10.31 -2.51 9.37
C SER A 55 -9.62 -1.21 9.76
N GLY A 56 -10.34 -0.09 9.65
CA GLY A 56 -9.83 1.20 10.08
C GLY A 56 -9.55 1.30 11.59
N ARG A 57 -10.32 0.55 12.39
CA ARG A 57 -10.16 0.47 13.84
C ARG A 57 -8.91 -0.29 14.25
N GLU A 58 -8.64 -1.41 13.58
CA GLU A 58 -7.53 -2.31 13.93
C GLU A 58 -6.29 -2.09 13.07
N ASN A 59 -6.38 -1.23 12.06
CA ASN A 59 -5.36 -0.93 11.06
C ASN A 59 -4.76 -2.20 10.42
N ARG A 60 -5.61 -3.09 9.91
CA ARG A 60 -5.20 -4.34 9.27
C ARG A 60 -6.22 -4.87 8.26
N LEU A 61 -5.78 -5.80 7.44
CA LEU A 61 -6.66 -6.65 6.63
C LEU A 61 -7.55 -7.51 7.52
N VAL A 62 -8.84 -7.53 7.18
CA VAL A 62 -9.88 -8.39 7.75
C VAL A 62 -10.76 -8.97 6.65
N ASP A 63 -11.56 -9.97 6.99
CA ASP A 63 -12.51 -10.56 6.05
C ASP A 63 -13.55 -9.52 5.61
N SER A 64 -13.93 -9.53 4.33
CA SER A 64 -15.00 -8.66 3.84
C SER A 64 -16.36 -9.14 4.31
N GLU A 65 -17.31 -8.21 4.34
CA GLU A 65 -18.72 -8.52 4.57
C GLU A 65 -19.28 -9.41 3.45
N PRO A 66 -20.25 -10.29 3.76
CA PRO A 66 -20.89 -11.14 2.74
C PRO A 66 -21.38 -10.31 1.55
N LYS A 67 -21.10 -10.79 0.34
CA LYS A 67 -21.47 -10.16 -0.95
C LYS A 67 -20.77 -8.82 -1.24
N LYS A 68 -19.77 -8.42 -0.45
CA LYS A 68 -18.91 -7.27 -0.72
C LYS A 68 -17.58 -7.76 -1.33
N LEU A 69 -17.51 -7.72 -2.66
CA LEU A 69 -16.32 -8.17 -3.41
C LEU A 69 -15.17 -7.18 -3.34
N TYR A 70 -15.51 -5.88 -3.36
CA TYR A 70 -14.55 -4.79 -3.38
C TYR A 70 -14.80 -3.85 -2.20
N SER A 71 -13.72 -3.28 -1.67
CA SER A 71 -13.80 -2.20 -0.68
C SER A 71 -12.71 -1.17 -0.94
N ALA A 72 -12.97 0.11 -0.64
CA ALA A 72 -11.95 1.14 -0.75
C ALA A 72 -10.85 0.89 0.30
N LEU A 73 -9.58 1.02 -0.13
CA LEU A 73 -8.47 1.15 0.78
C LEU A 73 -8.38 2.62 1.21
N PRO A 74 -8.23 2.91 2.52
CA PRO A 74 -7.89 4.27 2.96
C PRO A 74 -6.58 4.73 2.34
N VAL A 75 -6.26 6.02 2.51
CA VAL A 75 -5.04 6.58 1.93
C VAL A 75 -3.81 5.78 2.35
N LEU A 76 -3.03 5.37 1.34
CA LEU A 76 -1.75 4.71 1.49
C LEU A 76 -0.63 5.75 1.38
N TYR A 77 0.21 5.84 2.41
CA TYR A 77 1.45 6.59 2.35
C TYR A 77 2.56 5.72 1.77
N VAL A 78 3.28 6.23 0.77
CA VAL A 78 4.36 5.51 0.09
C VAL A 78 5.62 6.36 0.12
N THR A 79 6.72 5.80 0.62
CA THR A 79 8.00 6.51 0.74
C THR A 79 9.19 5.60 0.46
N GLY A 80 10.36 6.20 0.23
CA GLY A 80 11.62 5.49 0.05
C GLY A 80 12.45 5.53 1.33
N VAL A 81 13.04 4.40 1.71
CA VAL A 81 13.99 4.30 2.84
C VAL A 81 15.23 3.53 2.40
N LEU A 82 16.33 3.61 3.15
CA LEU A 82 17.45 2.69 2.92
C LEU A 82 17.05 1.28 3.31
N GLN A 83 17.58 0.28 2.60
CA GLN A 83 17.31 -1.12 2.85
C GLN A 83 17.62 -1.53 4.30
N LYS A 84 18.69 -0.98 4.88
CA LYS A 84 19.06 -1.19 6.29
C LYS A 84 18.06 -0.61 7.30
N ASP A 85 17.30 0.40 6.89
CA ASP A 85 16.33 1.11 7.73
C ASP A 85 14.89 0.61 7.49
N LYS A 86 14.69 -0.28 6.50
CA LYS A 86 13.38 -0.89 6.23
C LYS A 86 12.97 -1.74 7.44
N GLN A 87 11.97 -1.27 8.16
CA GLN A 87 11.32 -2.07 9.17
C GLN A 87 10.58 -3.23 8.51
N VAL A 88 10.87 -4.45 8.96
CA VAL A 88 10.10 -5.64 8.56
C VAL A 88 8.83 -5.66 9.40
N LEU A 89 7.88 -4.80 9.05
CA LEU A 89 6.53 -4.88 9.58
C LEU A 89 5.84 -6.04 8.86
N GLY A 90 5.49 -7.08 9.61
CA GLY A 90 4.76 -8.23 9.09
C GLY A 90 3.53 -7.78 8.30
N GLY A 91 3.37 -8.32 7.09
CA GLY A 91 2.35 -7.85 6.17
C GLY A 91 2.16 -8.78 4.99
N PHE A 92 0.99 -8.68 4.38
CA PHE A 92 0.70 -9.29 3.10
C PHE A 92 1.20 -8.36 1.98
N ALA A 93 2.12 -8.86 1.15
CA ALA A 93 2.58 -8.15 -0.04
C ALA A 93 1.47 -8.19 -1.10
N ALA A 94 0.59 -7.20 -1.09
CA ALA A 94 -0.57 -7.14 -1.96
C ALA A 94 -0.17 -6.77 -3.39
N PRO A 95 -0.37 -7.66 -4.38
CA PRO A 95 -0.13 -7.31 -5.78
C PRO A 95 -1.15 -6.24 -6.20
N THR A 96 -0.67 -5.19 -6.85
CA THR A 96 -1.48 -4.05 -7.27
C THR A 96 -1.60 -4.05 -8.79
N TYR A 97 -2.83 -3.99 -9.28
CA TYR A 97 -3.14 -4.00 -10.71
C TYR A 97 -3.91 -2.74 -11.13
N ARG A 98 -3.73 -2.35 -12.39
CA ARG A 98 -4.48 -1.24 -13.00
C ARG A 98 -5.98 -1.51 -13.03
N MET A 99 -6.39 -2.75 -13.34
CA MET A 99 -7.78 -3.17 -13.46
C MET A 99 -7.95 -4.64 -13.07
N LYS A 100 -9.21 -5.11 -12.92
CA LYS A 100 -9.56 -6.48 -12.49
C LYS A 100 -8.85 -7.60 -13.26
N ARG A 101 -8.56 -7.40 -14.55
CA ARG A 101 -7.87 -8.40 -15.37
C ARG A 101 -6.40 -8.51 -14.94
N ARG A 102 -6.08 -9.50 -14.12
CA ARG A 102 -4.74 -9.74 -13.57
C ARG A 102 -3.79 -10.35 -14.60
N THR A 103 -3.14 -9.49 -15.38
CA THR A 103 -2.10 -9.86 -16.36
C THR A 103 -0.82 -9.10 -16.06
N ASN A 104 0.30 -9.56 -16.60
CA ASN A 104 1.59 -8.86 -16.44
C ASN A 104 1.52 -7.40 -16.93
N THR A 105 0.78 -7.15 -18.01
CA THR A 105 0.56 -5.80 -18.56
C THR A 105 -0.24 -4.87 -17.65
N ASN A 106 -0.98 -5.42 -16.70
CA ASN A 106 -1.78 -4.66 -15.74
C ASN A 106 -1.16 -4.62 -14.34
N PHE A 107 -0.10 -5.40 -14.09
CA PHE A 107 0.62 -5.37 -12.83
C PHE A 107 1.40 -4.05 -12.70
N ILE A 108 1.34 -3.44 -11.52
CA ILE A 108 2.01 -2.17 -11.23
C ILE A 108 3.16 -2.40 -10.26
N CYS A 109 2.85 -2.86 -9.05
CA CYS A 109 3.80 -3.10 -7.98
C CYS A 109 3.17 -3.95 -6.88
N THR A 110 3.91 -4.17 -5.79
CA THR A 110 3.39 -4.74 -4.54
C THR A 110 3.44 -3.69 -3.45
N PHE A 111 2.40 -3.63 -2.62
CA PHE A 111 2.36 -2.82 -1.40
C PHE A 111 2.21 -3.72 -0.18
N ASP A 112 2.96 -3.43 0.87
CA ASP A 112 2.89 -4.16 2.12
C ASP A 112 1.64 -3.69 2.89
N LEU A 113 0.71 -4.62 3.15
CA LEU A 113 -0.51 -4.36 3.92
C LEU A 113 -0.45 -5.11 5.25
N ARG A 114 -0.63 -4.38 6.36
CA ARG A 114 -0.62 -4.97 7.71
C ARG A 114 -1.70 -6.03 7.85
N THR A 115 -1.33 -7.17 8.43
CA THR A 115 -2.25 -8.25 8.79
C THR A 115 -1.75 -8.99 10.01
N GLU A 116 -2.67 -9.61 10.75
CA GLU A 116 -2.35 -10.55 11.84
C GLU A 116 -2.80 -11.98 11.50
N ASP A 117 -3.56 -12.15 10.41
CA ASP A 117 -3.86 -13.47 9.85
C ASP A 117 -2.63 -14.00 9.11
N PRO A 118 -2.48 -15.34 8.97
CA PRO A 118 -1.43 -15.92 8.14
C PRO A 118 -1.46 -15.38 6.71
N VAL A 119 -0.31 -14.94 6.19
CA VAL A 119 -0.16 -14.41 4.82
C VAL A 119 -0.75 -15.36 3.76
N THR A 120 -0.64 -16.67 3.97
CA THR A 120 -1.20 -17.71 3.09
C THR A 120 -2.72 -17.61 2.92
N LYS A 121 -3.47 -17.13 3.93
CA LYS A 121 -4.92 -16.87 3.83
C LYS A 121 -5.21 -15.90 2.68
N TRP A 122 -4.48 -14.79 2.63
CA TRP A 122 -4.68 -13.73 1.65
C TRP A 122 -4.19 -14.13 0.26
N VAL A 123 -3.09 -14.87 0.19
CA VAL A 123 -2.58 -15.46 -1.07
C VAL A 123 -3.61 -16.42 -1.67
N LEU A 124 -4.12 -17.38 -0.90
CA LEU A 124 -5.08 -18.38 -1.38
C LEU A 124 -6.43 -17.78 -1.77
N ARG A 125 -6.84 -16.70 -1.11
CA ARG A 125 -8.04 -15.94 -1.50
C ARG A 125 -7.82 -15.03 -2.70
N GLY A 126 -6.58 -14.93 -3.19
CA GLY A 126 -6.24 -14.05 -4.29
C GLY A 126 -6.52 -12.59 -3.97
N VAL A 127 -6.20 -12.13 -2.76
CA VAL A 127 -6.34 -10.71 -2.42
C VAL A 127 -5.39 -9.88 -3.28
N CYS A 128 -5.87 -8.74 -3.75
CA CYS A 128 -5.06 -7.77 -4.48
C CYS A 128 -5.56 -6.33 -4.25
N LEU A 129 -4.77 -5.38 -4.72
CA LEU A 129 -5.18 -3.98 -4.88
C LEU A 129 -5.51 -3.69 -6.35
N LEU A 130 -6.53 -2.87 -6.57
CA LEU A 130 -6.98 -2.43 -7.89
C LEU A 130 -7.04 -0.91 -7.95
N CYS A 131 -6.58 -0.31 -9.05
CA CYS A 131 -6.75 1.13 -9.30
C CYS A 131 -8.15 1.49 -9.82
N THR A 132 -8.84 0.52 -10.42
CA THR A 132 -10.26 0.66 -10.80
C THR A 132 -11.00 -0.66 -10.63
N ILE A 133 -12.26 -0.56 -10.24
CA ILE A 133 -13.22 -1.66 -10.10
C ILE A 133 -14.37 -1.57 -11.11
N ASP A 134 -14.22 -0.75 -12.15
CA ASP A 134 -15.12 -0.75 -13.30
C ASP A 134 -14.73 -1.87 -14.27
#